data_AF-G0PCZ8-F1
#
_entry.id   AF-G0PCZ8-F1
#
_cell.length_a   1.000
_cell.length_b   1.000
_cell.length_c   1.000
_cell.angle_alpha   90.00
_cell.angle_beta   90.00
_cell.angle_gamma   90.00
#
_symmetry.space_group_name_H-M   'P 1'
#
loop_
_entity.id
_entity.type
_entity.pdbx_description
1 polymer ?
#
loop_
_entity_poly.entity_id
_entity_poly.type
_entity_poly.pdbx_seq_one_letter_code
_entity_poly.pdbx_strand_id
1 'polypeptide(L)'
;MQKLQKQVHALIDTANNIEDTGVASAYDSDFEKMEETLKETKKMLADANISKEDIEEMSKKLALLRKQVISGREKLGAIETRISNVTQAVDFAQKDLEHLQKEADKVTKATIDLEDKASKIKEADVLGAFNITRESGAKSMDAQRRTDAAIGKLAAAENQALRASELLDKNKNDFEKQYLENEAALNEAETLLSSLESYLPRLNEQVCGASSAPCDALCGGPGSCGFCGGQSCMEGAVSKANQAKSFATEADTRLDEKQKEAEEVLAIVRDVLTETSKAKAQAEKAFDVAKNTAQRANASRASLDKISEEIQEFLNAQRSTPEQIRNLAEEVLAKKISLTPDQITDLTGKIRESLAKINNIDEILNETRGNKSIAANLEARAVHANKQAEDLQKAMEEIREGLQLAEQAQNNVTIVLEEIEKMQAQARELIDKGRESTVAVEEKAQNANTTLSELEGVMSGVKVEYLQISESAKNALTTVDAALAAATNAEKKNKQIQSDLERANDLLVKRMEGNVAPQQRAEKLRERAGKLLYQAQRHNDDIDNLSKDSTELRLDDYEQILTDLNARLERVRRDIQEKIDFHSTCG
;
A
#
# COMPACT_ATOMS: atom_id res chain seq x y z
N MET A 1 8.43 -23.47 96.39
CA MET A 1 9.79 -23.86 95.93
C MET A 1 10.13 -25.32 96.18
N GLN A 2 10.44 -25.78 97.41
CA GLN A 2 10.87 -27.18 97.67
C GLN A 2 9.93 -28.27 97.12
N LYS A 3 8.61 -28.07 97.16
CA LYS A 3 7.63 -29.03 96.59
C LYS A 3 7.72 -29.12 95.06
N LEU A 4 7.96 -28.00 94.38
CA LEU A 4 8.09 -27.93 92.92
C LEU A 4 9.40 -28.61 92.48
N GLN A 5 10.47 -28.36 93.22
CA GLN A 5 11.80 -28.92 92.99
C GLN A 5 11.80 -30.46 93.09
N LYS A 6 11.09 -31.02 94.08
CA LYS A 6 10.87 -32.48 94.17
C LYS A 6 10.02 -33.04 93.03
N GLN A 7 9.01 -32.30 92.57
CA GLN A 7 8.16 -32.72 91.45
C GLN A 7 8.93 -32.74 90.12
N VAL A 8 9.81 -31.77 89.88
CA VAL A 8 10.72 -31.75 88.71
C VAL A 8 11.65 -32.94 88.73
N HIS A 9 12.31 -33.23 89.86
CA HIS A 9 13.24 -34.36 89.96
C HIS A 9 12.54 -35.70 89.71
N ALA A 10 11.37 -35.94 90.31
CA ALA A 10 10.61 -37.17 90.07
C ALA A 10 10.15 -37.34 88.61
N LEU A 11 9.91 -36.23 87.91
CA LEU A 11 9.50 -36.26 86.51
C LEU A 11 10.70 -36.56 85.58
N ILE A 12 11.88 -36.01 85.89
CA ILE A 12 13.13 -36.32 85.20
C ILE A 12 13.47 -37.81 85.34
N ASP A 13 13.39 -38.36 86.55
CA ASP A 13 13.67 -39.79 86.78
C ASP A 13 12.68 -40.70 86.04
N THR A 14 11.43 -40.26 85.88
CA THR A 14 10.42 -41.02 85.12
C THR A 14 10.67 -40.93 83.61
N ALA A 15 11.11 -39.77 83.10
CA ALA A 15 11.44 -39.60 81.69
C ALA A 15 12.68 -40.42 81.30
N ASN A 16 13.74 -40.41 82.13
CA ASN A 16 14.97 -41.16 81.87
C ASN A 16 14.72 -42.68 81.87
N ASN A 17 13.87 -43.20 82.77
CA ASN A 17 13.49 -44.63 82.77
C ASN A 17 12.69 -45.05 81.53
N ILE A 18 12.11 -44.11 80.77
CA ILE A 18 11.39 -44.43 79.53
C ILE A 18 12.37 -44.56 78.35
N GLU A 19 13.46 -43.79 78.35
CA GLU A 19 14.52 -43.85 77.32
C GLU A 19 15.22 -45.22 77.27
N ASP A 20 15.44 -45.85 78.43
CA ASP A 20 16.08 -47.18 78.55
C ASP A 20 15.23 -48.35 78.00
N THR A 21 13.99 -48.11 77.53
CA THR A 21 13.11 -49.17 76.98
C THR A 21 13.37 -49.50 75.50
N GLY A 22 14.28 -48.78 74.81
CA GLY A 22 14.82 -49.19 73.51
C GLY A 22 13.90 -49.08 72.28
N VAL A 23 12.75 -48.41 72.39
CA VAL A 23 11.75 -48.21 71.29
C VAL A 23 11.84 -46.81 70.66
N ALA A 24 13.02 -46.18 70.71
CA ALA A 24 13.16 -44.71 70.68
C ALA A 24 12.85 -44.02 69.33
N SER A 25 13.11 -44.65 68.17
CA SER A 25 13.12 -43.94 66.87
C SER A 25 11.85 -43.15 66.47
N ALA A 26 10.66 -43.56 66.87
CA ALA A 26 9.42 -42.94 66.39
C ALA A 26 8.94 -41.74 67.23
N TYR A 27 9.48 -41.57 68.44
CA TYR A 27 9.04 -40.53 69.39
C TYR A 27 10.19 -39.66 69.93
N ASP A 28 11.41 -39.82 69.40
CA ASP A 28 12.60 -39.05 69.79
C ASP A 28 12.34 -37.54 69.83
N SER A 29 11.67 -36.98 68.81
CA SER A 29 11.36 -35.54 68.78
C SER A 29 10.45 -35.08 69.92
N ASP A 30 9.55 -35.94 70.42
CA ASP A 30 8.67 -35.61 71.54
C ASP A 30 9.42 -35.71 72.87
N PHE A 31 10.37 -36.67 73.00
CA PHE A 31 11.23 -36.80 74.18
C PHE A 31 12.26 -35.68 74.28
N GLU A 32 12.93 -35.31 73.18
CA GLU A 32 13.87 -34.18 73.13
C GLU A 32 13.21 -32.87 73.60
N LYS A 33 11.98 -32.59 73.15
CA LYS A 33 11.21 -31.41 73.58
C LYS A 33 10.88 -31.44 75.07
N MET A 34 10.54 -32.61 75.61
CA MET A 34 10.31 -32.76 77.05
C MET A 34 11.60 -32.53 77.84
N GLU A 35 12.73 -33.03 77.34
CA GLU A 35 14.04 -32.86 77.98
C GLU A 35 14.49 -31.39 77.97
N GLU A 36 14.32 -30.69 76.84
CA GLU A 36 14.62 -29.26 76.73
C GLU A 36 13.75 -28.44 77.69
N THR A 37 12.45 -28.72 77.75
CA THR A 37 11.52 -28.04 78.66
C THR A 37 11.88 -28.32 80.14
N LEU A 38 12.29 -29.55 80.47
CA LEU A 38 12.77 -29.90 81.82
C LEU A 38 14.07 -29.18 82.18
N LYS A 39 14.99 -29.05 81.22
CA LYS A 39 16.27 -28.38 81.38
C LYS A 39 16.09 -26.88 81.60
N GLU A 40 15.20 -26.24 80.83
CA GLU A 40 14.79 -24.85 81.04
C GLU A 40 14.16 -24.65 82.42
N THR A 41 13.20 -25.51 82.78
CA THR A 41 12.51 -25.43 84.09
C THR A 41 13.50 -25.62 85.24
N LYS A 42 14.49 -26.52 85.10
CA LYS A 42 15.55 -26.73 86.10
C LYS A 42 16.47 -25.52 86.22
N LYS A 43 16.79 -24.86 85.10
CA LYS A 43 17.62 -23.64 85.08
C LYS A 43 16.90 -22.47 85.76
N MET A 44 15.61 -22.26 85.44
CA MET A 44 14.78 -21.25 86.10
C MET A 44 14.66 -21.48 87.62
N LEU A 45 14.66 -22.73 88.07
CA LEU A 45 14.63 -23.09 89.49
C LEU A 45 15.97 -22.90 90.23
N ALA A 46 17.08 -22.73 89.50
CA ALA A 46 18.41 -22.55 90.06
C ALA A 46 18.80 -21.06 90.21
N ASP A 47 18.07 -20.14 89.58
CA ASP A 47 18.29 -18.70 89.71
C ASP A 47 17.81 -18.18 91.07
N ALA A 48 18.57 -17.27 91.69
CA ALA A 48 18.39 -16.89 93.09
C ALA A 48 17.28 -15.85 93.34
N ASN A 49 16.65 -15.29 92.30
CA ASN A 49 15.70 -14.17 92.42
C ASN A 49 14.39 -14.42 91.64
N ILE A 50 13.73 -15.53 91.94
CA ILE A 50 12.53 -16.02 91.23
C ILE A 50 11.27 -15.25 91.68
N SER A 51 10.54 -14.66 90.72
CA SER A 51 9.30 -13.95 90.99
C SER A 51 8.10 -14.90 91.18
N LYS A 52 6.97 -14.37 91.66
CA LYS A 52 5.76 -15.18 91.85
C LYS A 52 5.14 -15.60 90.51
N GLU A 53 5.21 -14.75 89.48
CA GLU A 53 4.79 -15.10 88.12
C GLU A 53 5.62 -16.26 87.55
N ASP A 54 6.94 -16.26 87.77
CA ASP A 54 7.84 -17.33 87.28
C ASP A 54 7.49 -18.70 87.89
N ILE A 55 7.08 -18.72 89.16
CA ILE A 55 6.66 -19.96 89.86
C ILE A 55 5.34 -20.49 89.28
N GLU A 56 4.40 -19.62 88.91
CA GLU A 56 3.14 -20.03 88.28
C GLU A 56 3.34 -20.56 86.85
N GLU A 57 4.23 -19.93 86.07
CA GLU A 57 4.57 -20.42 84.73
C GLU A 57 5.26 -21.78 84.79
N MET A 58 6.23 -21.96 85.70
CA MET A 58 6.88 -23.26 85.92
C MET A 58 5.89 -24.34 86.34
N SER A 59 4.92 -24.01 87.21
CA SER A 59 3.87 -24.95 87.62
C SER A 59 2.99 -25.40 86.45
N LYS A 60 2.64 -24.48 85.53
CA LYS A 60 1.91 -24.82 84.29
C LYS A 60 2.75 -25.69 83.36
N LYS A 61 4.02 -25.36 83.12
CA LYS A 61 4.92 -26.17 82.29
C LYS A 61 5.10 -27.58 82.86
N LEU A 62 5.27 -27.72 84.18
CA LEU A 62 5.32 -29.01 84.88
C LEU A 62 4.05 -29.83 84.74
N ALA A 63 2.88 -29.21 84.85
CA ALA A 63 1.60 -29.91 84.69
C ALA A 63 1.42 -30.43 83.26
N LEU A 64 1.81 -29.64 82.25
CA LEU A 64 1.79 -30.05 80.85
C LEU A 64 2.73 -31.22 80.61
N LEU A 65 3.96 -31.13 81.10
CA LEU A 65 4.99 -32.15 80.91
C LEU A 65 4.61 -33.47 81.60
N ARG A 66 3.99 -33.38 82.78
CA ARG A 66 3.48 -34.56 83.49
C ARG A 66 2.38 -35.28 82.71
N LYS A 67 1.52 -34.52 82.03
CA LYS A 67 0.48 -35.10 81.15
C LYS A 67 1.11 -35.77 79.92
N GLN A 68 2.17 -35.18 79.35
CA GLN A 68 2.88 -35.74 78.20
C GLN A 68 3.61 -37.05 78.57
N VAL A 69 4.29 -37.11 79.71
CA VAL A 69 4.98 -38.33 80.20
C VAL A 69 4.00 -39.49 80.44
N ILE A 70 2.84 -39.21 81.05
CA ILE A 70 1.82 -40.25 81.27
C ILE A 70 1.28 -40.78 79.93
N SER A 71 0.98 -39.89 78.99
CA SER A 71 0.53 -40.29 77.65
C SER A 71 1.58 -41.10 76.89
N GLY A 72 2.87 -40.74 77.02
CA GLY A 72 3.97 -41.51 76.44
C GLY A 72 4.05 -42.93 77.01
N ARG A 73 3.91 -43.07 78.33
CA ARG A 73 3.94 -44.38 79.01
C ARG A 73 2.77 -45.29 78.62
N GLU A 74 1.57 -44.74 78.46
CA GLU A 74 0.40 -45.51 78.00
C GLU A 74 0.57 -46.02 76.56
N LYS A 75 1.13 -45.18 75.66
CA LYS A 75 1.43 -45.58 74.28
C LYS A 75 2.49 -46.69 74.24
N LEU A 76 3.53 -46.60 75.06
CA LEU A 76 4.57 -47.65 75.17
C LEU A 76 4.00 -48.98 75.66
N GLY A 77 3.18 -48.98 76.71
CA GLY A 77 2.53 -50.22 77.19
C GLY A 77 1.62 -50.86 76.14
N ALA A 78 0.93 -50.05 75.32
CA ALA A 78 0.14 -50.56 74.20
C ALA A 78 1.02 -51.18 73.09
N ILE A 79 2.20 -50.61 72.85
CA ILE A 79 3.17 -51.15 71.89
C ILE A 79 3.78 -52.46 72.40
N GLU A 80 4.17 -52.54 73.66
CA GLU A 80 4.73 -53.75 74.28
C GLU A 80 3.73 -54.93 74.20
N THR A 81 2.45 -54.65 74.46
CA THR A 81 1.37 -55.64 74.31
C THR A 81 1.22 -56.09 72.83
N ARG A 82 1.32 -55.16 71.88
CA ARG A 82 1.24 -55.49 70.44
C ARG A 82 2.46 -56.30 69.98
N ILE A 83 3.66 -55.97 70.44
CA ILE A 83 4.89 -56.71 70.13
C ILE A 83 4.76 -58.14 70.66
N SER A 84 4.33 -58.32 71.92
CA SER A 84 4.11 -59.66 72.48
C SER A 84 3.12 -60.50 71.66
N ASN A 85 1.98 -59.92 71.26
CA ASN A 85 0.99 -60.60 70.42
C ASN A 85 1.53 -60.94 69.03
N VAL A 86 2.31 -60.04 68.42
CA VAL A 86 2.92 -60.28 67.10
C VAL A 86 3.99 -61.37 67.19
N THR A 87 4.85 -61.34 68.19
CA THR A 87 5.87 -62.39 68.42
C THR A 87 5.20 -63.74 68.61
N GLN A 88 4.14 -63.82 69.41
CA GLN A 88 3.41 -65.07 69.62
C GLN A 88 2.73 -65.58 68.34
N ALA A 89 2.17 -64.69 67.51
CA ALA A 89 1.58 -65.05 66.22
C ALA A 89 2.63 -65.55 65.21
N VAL A 90 3.82 -64.94 65.20
CA VAL A 90 4.95 -65.37 64.37
C VAL A 90 5.43 -66.76 64.80
N ASP A 91 5.58 -67.02 66.11
CA ASP A 91 5.98 -68.34 66.62
C ASP A 91 4.97 -69.45 66.23
N PHE A 92 3.66 -69.16 66.29
CA PHE A 92 2.63 -70.10 65.84
C PHE A 92 2.67 -70.32 64.33
N ALA A 93 2.78 -69.25 63.53
CA ALA A 93 2.89 -69.36 62.08
C ALA A 93 4.13 -70.15 61.65
N GLN A 94 5.26 -70.00 62.37
CA GLN A 94 6.47 -70.77 62.12
C GLN A 94 6.26 -72.27 62.39
N LYS A 95 5.57 -72.64 63.49
CA LYS A 95 5.23 -74.04 63.76
C LYS A 95 4.26 -74.64 62.72
N ASP A 96 3.27 -73.87 62.27
CA ASP A 96 2.34 -74.32 61.22
C ASP A 96 3.07 -74.52 59.89
N LEU A 97 4.03 -73.64 59.55
CA LEU A 97 4.87 -73.78 58.37
C LEU A 97 5.72 -75.06 58.45
N GLU A 98 6.36 -75.32 59.60
CA GLU A 98 7.14 -76.55 59.82
C GLU A 98 6.27 -77.81 59.71
N HIS A 99 5.03 -77.76 60.19
CA HIS A 99 4.08 -78.86 60.04
C HIS A 99 3.67 -79.06 58.57
N LEU A 100 3.29 -77.98 57.87
CA LEU A 100 2.89 -78.04 56.46
C LEU A 100 4.03 -78.55 55.57
N GLN A 101 5.26 -78.15 55.86
CA GLN A 101 6.43 -78.63 55.13
C GLN A 101 6.66 -80.13 55.35
N LYS A 102 6.49 -80.63 56.58
CA LYS A 102 6.53 -82.08 56.85
C LYS A 102 5.42 -82.85 56.13
N GLU A 103 4.22 -82.29 56.02
CA GLU A 103 3.12 -82.92 55.28
C GLU A 103 3.36 -82.91 53.77
N ALA A 104 3.88 -81.80 53.21
CA ALA A 104 4.27 -81.73 51.81
C ALA A 104 5.37 -82.75 51.46
N ASP A 105 6.35 -82.93 52.35
CA ASP A 105 7.39 -83.95 52.21
C ASP A 105 6.82 -85.38 52.25
N LYS A 106 5.84 -85.64 53.12
CA LYS A 106 5.15 -86.94 53.17
C LYS A 106 4.37 -87.20 51.88
N VAL A 107 3.63 -86.22 51.36
CA VAL A 107 2.86 -86.35 50.12
C VAL A 107 3.79 -86.57 48.93
N THR A 108 4.90 -85.84 48.86
CA THR A 108 5.92 -86.00 47.82
C THR A 108 6.52 -87.41 47.87
N LYS A 109 6.91 -87.88 49.06
CA LYS A 109 7.39 -89.26 49.24
C LYS A 109 6.34 -90.30 48.87
N ALA A 110 5.07 -90.10 49.25
CA ALA A 110 3.98 -91.00 48.91
C ALA A 110 3.72 -91.05 47.40
N THR A 111 3.87 -89.92 46.69
CA THR A 111 3.72 -89.83 45.24
C THR A 111 4.84 -90.55 44.51
N ILE A 112 6.09 -90.33 44.93
CA ILE A 112 7.26 -91.04 44.40
C ILE A 112 7.13 -92.54 44.65
N ASP A 113 6.70 -92.95 45.85
CA ASP A 113 6.48 -94.35 46.19
C ASP A 113 5.32 -94.97 45.39
N LEU A 114 4.27 -94.20 45.08
CA LEU A 114 3.20 -94.64 44.18
C LEU A 114 3.68 -94.77 42.73
N GLU A 115 4.52 -93.85 42.26
CA GLU A 115 5.10 -93.87 40.91
C GLU A 115 6.06 -95.05 40.73
N ASP A 116 6.90 -95.33 41.73
CA ASP A 116 7.78 -96.51 41.77
C ASP A 116 6.96 -97.80 41.85
N LYS A 117 5.91 -97.87 42.67
CA LYS A 117 5.01 -99.03 42.72
C LYS A 117 4.23 -99.22 41.42
N ALA A 118 3.75 -98.15 40.78
CA ALA A 118 3.09 -98.21 39.48
C ALA A 118 4.06 -98.62 38.36
N SER A 119 5.30 -98.16 38.42
CA SER A 119 6.38 -98.56 37.50
C SER A 119 6.72 -100.04 37.70
N LYS A 120 6.89 -100.51 38.94
CA LYS A 120 7.13 -101.93 39.25
C LYS A 120 5.97 -102.84 38.84
N ILE A 121 4.71 -102.40 38.99
CA ILE A 121 3.53 -103.12 38.47
C ILE A 121 3.57 -103.16 36.93
N LYS A 122 3.95 -102.07 36.27
CA LYS A 122 4.11 -102.03 34.81
C LYS A 122 5.32 -102.81 34.30
N GLU A 123 6.38 -102.92 35.08
CA GLU A 123 7.59 -103.69 34.76
C GLU A 123 7.39 -105.20 34.98
N ALA A 124 6.54 -105.59 35.93
CA ALA A 124 6.15 -106.98 36.16
C ALA A 124 5.24 -107.56 35.06
N ASP A 125 4.64 -106.70 34.23
CA ASP A 125 3.89 -107.07 33.02
C ASP A 125 4.76 -106.87 31.77
N VAL A 126 5.02 -107.95 31.02
CA VAL A 126 5.84 -107.94 29.80
C VAL A 126 5.31 -106.95 28.75
N LEU A 127 3.99 -106.69 28.75
CA LEU A 127 3.37 -105.69 27.87
C LEU A 127 3.61 -104.23 28.32
N GLY A 128 3.76 -103.98 29.63
CA GLY A 128 4.03 -102.66 30.19
C GLY A 128 5.47 -102.21 29.94
N ALA A 129 6.45 -103.08 30.17
CA ALA A 129 7.86 -102.81 29.88
C ALA A 129 8.13 -102.54 28.38
N PHE A 130 7.46 -103.29 27.49
CA PHE A 130 7.54 -103.04 26.05
C PHE A 130 6.96 -101.67 25.65
N ASN A 131 5.79 -101.31 26.20
CA ASN A 131 5.15 -100.02 25.89
C ASN A 131 5.95 -98.82 26.41
N ILE A 132 6.55 -98.89 27.59
CA ILE A 132 7.42 -97.84 28.13
C ILE A 132 8.66 -97.66 27.25
N THR A 133 9.30 -98.77 26.86
CA THR A 133 10.48 -98.72 25.99
C THR A 133 10.14 -98.12 24.61
N ARG A 134 8.96 -98.48 24.06
CA ARG A 134 8.47 -97.94 22.79
C ARG A 134 8.15 -96.45 22.86
N GLU A 135 7.49 -95.99 23.92
CA GLU A 135 7.13 -94.58 24.11
C GLU A 135 8.36 -93.71 24.36
N SER A 136 9.28 -94.16 25.21
CA SER A 136 10.56 -93.47 25.46
C SER A 136 11.41 -93.40 24.18
N GLY A 137 11.44 -94.47 23.39
CA GLY A 137 12.06 -94.47 22.07
C GLY A 137 11.41 -93.47 21.11
N ALA A 138 10.08 -93.38 21.08
CA ALA A 138 9.36 -92.41 20.25
C ALA A 138 9.62 -90.95 20.68
N LYS A 139 9.63 -90.66 21.98
CA LYS A 139 9.96 -89.32 22.51
C LYS A 139 11.41 -88.92 22.20
N SER A 140 12.35 -89.85 22.34
CA SER A 140 13.76 -89.63 22.00
C SER A 140 13.93 -89.32 20.51
N MET A 141 13.26 -90.07 19.63
CA MET A 141 13.29 -89.81 18.18
C MET A 141 12.64 -88.46 17.81
N ASP A 142 11.54 -88.05 18.45
CA ASP A 142 10.92 -86.75 18.19
C ASP A 142 11.81 -85.59 18.66
N ALA A 143 12.43 -85.71 19.84
CA ALA A 143 13.40 -84.74 20.34
C ALA A 143 14.61 -84.62 19.41
N GLN A 144 15.14 -85.73 18.90
CA GLN A 144 16.20 -85.73 17.90
C GLN A 144 15.77 -85.02 16.61
N ARG A 145 14.60 -85.34 16.06
CA ARG A 145 14.07 -84.68 14.85
C ARG A 145 13.91 -83.17 15.02
N ARG A 146 13.46 -82.70 16.19
CA ARG A 146 13.33 -81.26 16.49
C ARG A 146 14.70 -80.59 16.54
N THR A 147 15.67 -81.23 17.18
CA THR A 147 17.06 -80.74 17.24
C THR A 147 17.69 -80.68 15.85
N ASP A 148 17.54 -81.73 15.06
CA ASP A 148 18.06 -81.79 13.68
C ASP A 148 17.43 -80.70 12.79
N ALA A 149 16.11 -80.46 12.94
CA ALA A 149 15.42 -79.37 12.24
C ALA A 149 15.88 -77.98 12.69
N ALA A 150 16.21 -77.80 13.98
CA ALA A 150 16.74 -76.55 14.52
C ALA A 150 18.16 -76.27 14.00
N ILE A 151 19.01 -77.29 13.93
CA ILE A 151 20.37 -77.19 13.38
C ILE A 151 20.33 -76.70 11.94
N GLY A 152 19.43 -77.25 11.10
CA GLY A 152 19.26 -76.81 9.72
C GLY A 152 18.83 -75.34 9.59
N LYS A 153 17.95 -74.87 10.48
CA LYS A 153 17.51 -73.46 10.50
C LYS A 153 18.61 -72.51 10.98
N LEU A 154 19.37 -72.89 12.00
CA LEU A 154 20.50 -72.11 12.49
C LEU A 154 21.59 -71.97 11.42
N ALA A 155 21.94 -73.06 10.74
CA ALA A 155 22.91 -73.03 9.65
C ALA A 155 22.43 -72.16 8.47
N ALA A 156 21.13 -72.16 8.15
CA ALA A 156 20.56 -71.29 7.13
C ALA A 156 20.59 -69.81 7.52
N ALA A 157 20.25 -69.49 8.77
CA ALA A 157 20.29 -68.12 9.31
C ALA A 157 21.72 -67.58 9.36
N GLU A 158 22.69 -68.39 9.79
CA GLU A 158 24.10 -68.04 9.79
C GLU A 158 24.62 -67.77 8.37
N ASN A 159 24.29 -68.64 7.40
CA ASN A 159 24.62 -68.41 5.99
C ASN A 159 23.99 -67.13 5.43
N GLN A 160 22.75 -66.81 5.80
CA GLN A 160 22.11 -65.56 5.39
C GLN A 160 22.80 -64.33 6.00
N ALA A 161 23.13 -64.39 7.30
CA ALA A 161 23.86 -63.32 7.98
C ALA A 161 25.25 -63.12 7.35
N LEU A 162 25.95 -64.19 7.01
CA LEU A 162 27.27 -64.14 6.38
C LEU A 162 27.19 -63.55 4.97
N ARG A 163 26.19 -63.95 4.17
CA ARG A 163 25.94 -63.35 2.85
C ARG A 163 25.58 -61.87 2.93
N ALA A 164 24.78 -61.48 3.91
CA ALA A 164 24.43 -60.08 4.14
C ALA A 164 25.67 -59.26 4.56
N SER A 165 26.50 -59.80 5.46
CA SER A 165 27.76 -59.19 5.86
C SER A 165 28.74 -59.05 4.69
N GLU A 166 28.90 -60.10 3.88
CA GLU A 166 29.75 -60.04 2.68
C GLU A 166 29.22 -59.03 1.65
N LEU A 167 27.91 -58.90 1.51
CA LEU A 167 27.32 -57.92 0.60
C LEU A 167 27.56 -56.50 1.10
N LEU A 168 27.42 -56.27 2.41
CA LEU A 168 27.75 -54.99 3.04
C LEU A 168 29.24 -54.66 2.90
N ASP A 169 30.13 -55.60 3.20
CA ASP A 169 31.58 -55.39 3.08
C ASP A 169 32.00 -55.14 1.63
N LYS A 170 31.43 -55.88 0.66
CA LYS A 170 31.72 -55.69 -0.78
C LYS A 170 31.29 -54.32 -1.31
N ASN A 171 30.25 -53.71 -0.74
CA ASN A 171 29.69 -52.44 -1.22
C ASN A 171 29.94 -51.27 -0.25
N LYS A 172 30.69 -51.48 0.84
CA LYS A 172 30.90 -50.46 1.88
C LYS A 172 31.49 -49.18 1.30
N ASN A 173 32.54 -49.30 0.49
CA ASN A 173 33.22 -48.15 -0.10
C ASN A 173 32.33 -47.42 -1.13
N ASP A 174 31.51 -48.15 -1.89
CA ASP A 174 30.60 -47.54 -2.85
C ASP A 174 29.46 -46.80 -2.14
N PHE A 175 28.94 -47.36 -1.05
CA PHE A 175 27.96 -46.68 -0.19
C PHE A 175 28.55 -45.44 0.49
N GLU A 176 29.76 -45.55 1.05
CA GLU A 176 30.47 -44.42 1.68
C GLU A 176 30.80 -43.32 0.67
N LYS A 177 31.21 -43.69 -0.55
CA LYS A 177 31.43 -42.75 -1.64
C LYS A 177 30.14 -42.05 -2.07
N GLN A 178 29.05 -42.79 -2.31
CA GLN A 178 27.76 -42.19 -2.66
C GLN A 178 27.22 -41.29 -1.55
N TYR A 179 27.42 -41.69 -0.29
CA TYR A 179 27.05 -40.88 0.86
C TYR A 179 27.81 -39.53 0.85
N LEU A 180 29.13 -39.56 0.67
CA LEU A 180 29.96 -38.36 0.59
C LEU A 180 29.64 -37.48 -0.63
N GLU A 181 29.36 -38.08 -1.80
CA GLU A 181 28.96 -37.35 -3.01
C GLU A 181 27.59 -36.68 -2.82
N ASN A 182 26.63 -37.37 -2.19
CA ASN A 182 25.32 -36.81 -1.87
C ASN A 182 25.42 -35.70 -0.80
N GLU A 183 26.27 -35.88 0.21
CA GLU A 183 26.53 -34.87 1.24
C GLU A 183 27.19 -33.62 0.63
N ALA A 184 28.14 -33.79 -0.29
CA ALA A 184 28.76 -32.68 -1.01
C ALA A 184 27.74 -31.94 -1.90
N ALA A 185 26.91 -32.67 -2.65
CA ALA A 185 25.87 -32.08 -3.49
C ALA A 185 24.80 -31.34 -2.67
N LEU A 186 24.43 -31.88 -1.49
CA LEU A 186 23.52 -31.22 -0.57
C LEU A 186 24.13 -29.92 -0.02
N ASN A 187 25.39 -29.95 0.42
CA ASN A 187 26.09 -28.75 0.89
C ASN A 187 26.20 -27.67 -0.21
N GLU A 188 26.45 -28.08 -1.47
CA GLU A 188 26.48 -27.14 -2.60
C GLU A 188 25.09 -26.53 -2.86
N ALA A 189 24.03 -27.35 -2.82
CA ALA A 189 22.66 -26.87 -2.96
C ALA A 189 22.25 -25.93 -1.83
N GLU A 190 22.60 -26.23 -0.58
CA GLU A 190 22.37 -25.38 0.58
C GLU A 190 23.13 -24.06 0.48
N THR A 191 24.39 -24.09 0.03
CA THR A 191 25.21 -22.89 -0.20
C THR A 191 24.57 -22.00 -1.27
N LEU A 192 24.11 -22.59 -2.37
CA LEU A 192 23.42 -21.87 -3.43
C LEU A 192 22.09 -21.27 -2.94
N LEU A 193 21.30 -22.05 -2.20
CA LEU A 193 20.03 -21.59 -1.65
C LEU A 193 20.25 -20.40 -0.71
N SER A 194 21.23 -20.50 0.19
CA SER A 194 21.60 -19.41 1.09
C SER A 194 22.07 -18.17 0.31
N SER A 195 22.83 -18.35 -0.77
CA SER A 195 23.21 -17.25 -1.65
C SER A 195 22.00 -16.60 -2.31
N LEU A 196 21.04 -17.37 -2.83
CA LEU A 196 19.80 -16.83 -3.42
C LEU A 196 18.94 -16.09 -2.38
N GLU A 197 18.80 -16.66 -1.18
CA GLU A 197 18.10 -16.03 -0.05
C GLU A 197 18.75 -14.71 0.35
N SER A 198 20.08 -14.61 0.27
CA SER A 198 20.80 -13.37 0.55
C SER A 198 20.50 -12.24 -0.45
N TYR A 199 20.10 -12.57 -1.68
CA TYR A 199 19.72 -11.57 -2.69
C TYR A 199 18.26 -11.11 -2.58
N LEU A 200 17.39 -11.90 -1.95
CA LEU A 200 15.96 -11.58 -1.84
C LEU A 200 15.68 -10.23 -1.16
N PRO A 201 16.33 -9.86 -0.04
CA PRO A 201 16.26 -8.52 0.55
C PRO A 201 16.44 -7.39 -0.46
N ARG A 202 17.53 -7.44 -1.22
CA ARG A 202 17.88 -6.39 -2.19
C ARG A 202 16.94 -6.38 -3.39
N LEU A 203 16.46 -7.56 -3.81
CA LEU A 203 15.46 -7.65 -4.87
C LEU A 203 14.13 -7.04 -4.41
N ASN A 204 13.72 -7.32 -3.17
CA ASN A 204 12.50 -6.78 -2.60
C ASN A 204 12.59 -5.26 -2.40
N GLU A 205 13.78 -4.76 -2.05
CA GLU A 205 14.05 -3.32 -1.95
C GLU A 205 13.87 -2.64 -3.31
N GLN A 206 14.45 -3.22 -4.36
CA GLN A 206 14.36 -2.66 -5.72
C GLN A 206 12.94 -2.72 -6.29
N VAL A 207 12.21 -3.80 -6.03
CA VAL A 207 10.89 -4.03 -6.64
C VAL A 207 9.76 -3.43 -5.79
N CYS A 208 9.73 -3.76 -4.50
CA CYS A 208 8.66 -3.41 -3.59
C CYS A 208 9.01 -2.24 -2.66
N GLY A 209 10.29 -1.89 -2.48
CA GLY A 209 10.72 -0.69 -1.74
C GLY A 209 11.17 -0.92 -0.32
N ALA A 210 11.30 -2.18 0.14
CA ALA A 210 11.87 -2.53 1.44
C ALA A 210 12.82 -3.73 1.36
N SER A 211 13.89 -3.69 2.15
CA SER A 211 14.91 -4.73 2.19
C SER A 211 14.53 -5.96 3.02
N SER A 212 13.33 -6.03 3.60
CA SER A 212 12.87 -7.25 4.29
C SER A 212 12.43 -8.31 3.28
N ALA A 213 12.74 -9.58 3.52
CA ALA A 213 12.32 -10.71 2.69
C ALA A 213 11.87 -11.89 3.59
N PRO A 214 10.99 -12.78 3.11
CA PRO A 214 10.36 -12.80 1.79
C PRO A 214 9.21 -11.79 1.63
N CYS A 215 8.62 -11.34 2.74
CA CYS A 215 7.56 -10.34 2.77
C CYS A 215 7.91 -9.25 3.78
N ASP A 216 7.86 -8.00 3.34
CA ASP A 216 7.86 -6.86 4.24
C ASP A 216 6.43 -6.56 4.73
N ALA A 217 6.28 -6.13 5.98
CA ALA A 217 4.96 -5.86 6.56
C ALA A 217 4.28 -4.62 5.94
N LEU A 218 5.06 -3.65 5.47
CA LEU A 218 4.57 -2.38 4.95
C LEU A 218 4.62 -2.33 3.42
N CYS A 219 5.67 -2.91 2.84
CA CYS A 219 5.93 -2.88 1.41
C CYS A 219 5.66 -4.22 0.71
N GLY A 220 5.32 -5.27 1.45
CA GLY A 220 4.99 -6.57 0.89
C GLY A 220 6.19 -7.26 0.26
N GLY A 221 5.94 -8.09 -0.75
CA GLY A 221 6.99 -8.85 -1.41
C GLY A 221 6.50 -9.78 -2.50
N PRO A 222 7.41 -10.52 -3.15
CA PRO A 222 7.07 -11.44 -4.23
C PRO A 222 6.20 -12.62 -3.75
N GLY A 223 5.36 -13.14 -4.65
CA GLY A 223 4.62 -14.39 -4.41
C GLY A 223 3.48 -14.26 -3.42
N SER A 224 3.57 -14.96 -2.29
CA SER A 224 2.47 -15.16 -1.32
C SER A 224 2.23 -13.97 -0.38
N CYS A 225 2.99 -12.88 -0.50
CA CYS A 225 2.83 -11.70 0.35
C CYS A 225 1.53 -10.92 0.07
N GLY A 226 0.90 -11.16 -1.07
CA GLY A 226 -0.41 -10.58 -1.44
C GLY A 226 -0.38 -9.14 -1.95
N PHE A 227 0.68 -8.38 -1.65
CA PHE A 227 0.90 -7.03 -2.19
C PHE A 227 2.40 -6.74 -2.29
N CYS A 228 2.75 -5.70 -3.06
CA CYS A 228 4.11 -5.24 -3.26
C CYS A 228 4.07 -3.73 -3.56
N GLY A 229 4.87 -2.95 -2.85
CA GLY A 229 4.85 -1.49 -2.91
C GLY A 229 3.75 -0.87 -2.05
N GLY A 230 3.61 0.44 -2.16
CA GLY A 230 2.70 1.24 -1.35
C GLY A 230 3.21 2.67 -1.18
N GLN A 231 2.37 3.54 -0.61
CA GLN A 231 2.67 4.96 -0.46
C GLN A 231 3.94 5.25 0.37
N SER A 232 4.28 4.35 1.29
CA SER A 232 5.48 4.43 2.14
C SER A 232 6.71 3.77 1.51
N CYS A 233 6.56 3.17 0.33
CA CYS A 233 7.56 2.30 -0.29
C CYS A 233 8.01 2.89 -1.63
N MET A 234 8.24 4.20 -1.66
CA MET A 234 8.41 5.00 -2.88
C MET A 234 9.67 4.65 -3.65
N GLU A 235 10.66 4.03 -3.02
CA GLU A 235 11.88 3.61 -3.71
C GLU A 235 11.69 2.37 -4.59
N GLY A 236 10.65 1.57 -4.31
CA GLY A 236 10.33 0.37 -5.07
C GLY A 236 9.79 0.67 -6.47
N ALA A 237 10.20 -0.14 -7.44
CA ALA A 237 9.75 -0.06 -8.83
C ALA A 237 8.22 -0.07 -8.98
N VAL A 238 7.51 -0.90 -8.20
CA VAL A 238 6.04 -1.01 -8.26
C VAL A 238 5.37 0.29 -7.80
N SER A 239 5.85 0.90 -6.72
CA SER A 239 5.34 2.19 -6.24
C SER A 239 5.59 3.31 -7.24
N LYS A 240 6.81 3.37 -7.81
CA LYS A 240 7.16 4.35 -8.87
C LYS A 240 6.27 4.19 -10.10
N ALA A 241 6.02 2.96 -10.54
CA ALA A 241 5.13 2.69 -11.67
C ALA A 241 3.67 3.08 -11.39
N ASN A 242 3.16 2.79 -10.19
CA ASN A 242 1.82 3.18 -9.78
C ASN A 242 1.66 4.70 -9.66
N GLN A 243 2.67 5.40 -9.13
CA GLN A 243 2.68 6.86 -9.07
C GLN A 243 2.69 7.47 -10.47
N ALA A 244 3.55 6.97 -11.37
CA ALA A 244 3.59 7.42 -12.75
C ALA A 244 2.25 7.22 -13.47
N LYS A 245 1.58 6.07 -13.24
CA LYS A 245 0.22 5.83 -13.76
C LYS A 245 -0.79 6.82 -13.19
N SER A 246 -0.76 7.08 -11.89
CA SER A 246 -1.68 8.03 -11.24
C SER A 246 -1.53 9.41 -11.82
N PHE A 247 -0.29 9.91 -11.92
CA PHE A 247 -0.03 11.23 -12.50
C PHE A 247 -0.37 11.29 -13.98
N ALA A 248 -0.09 10.26 -14.77
CA ALA A 248 -0.49 10.21 -16.17
C ALA A 248 -2.02 10.31 -16.32
N THR A 249 -2.78 9.64 -15.45
CA THR A 249 -4.24 9.70 -15.44
C THR A 249 -4.76 11.09 -15.03
N GLU A 250 -4.13 11.71 -14.04
CA GLU A 250 -4.46 13.08 -13.62
C GLU A 250 -4.17 14.09 -14.74
N ALA A 251 -3.00 13.99 -15.38
CA ALA A 251 -2.62 14.84 -16.49
C ALA A 251 -3.57 14.68 -17.69
N ASP A 252 -3.96 13.44 -18.02
CA ASP A 252 -4.94 13.15 -19.08
C ASP A 252 -6.29 13.79 -18.77
N THR A 253 -6.78 13.64 -17.52
CA THR A 253 -8.03 14.26 -17.07
C THR A 253 -7.97 15.79 -17.17
N ARG A 254 -6.88 16.42 -16.70
CA ARG A 254 -6.69 17.87 -16.79
C ARG A 254 -6.60 18.34 -18.24
N LEU A 255 -5.94 17.60 -19.12
CA LEU A 255 -5.89 17.92 -20.55
C LEU A 255 -7.29 17.88 -21.18
N ASP A 256 -8.10 16.87 -20.83
CA ASP A 256 -9.47 16.71 -21.31
C ASP A 256 -10.38 17.86 -20.84
N GLU A 257 -10.23 18.28 -19.58
CA GLU A 257 -10.91 19.46 -19.04
C GLU A 257 -10.49 20.75 -19.76
N LYS A 258 -9.19 20.97 -19.96
CA LYS A 258 -8.69 22.17 -20.65
C LYS A 258 -9.03 22.18 -22.13
N GLN A 259 -9.12 21.02 -22.77
CA GLN A 259 -9.63 20.92 -24.14
C GLN A 259 -11.09 21.39 -24.21
N LYS A 260 -11.95 20.99 -23.27
CA LYS A 260 -13.35 21.46 -23.21
C LYS A 260 -13.43 22.97 -23.00
N GLU A 261 -12.64 23.53 -22.08
CA GLU A 261 -12.57 24.98 -21.89
C GLU A 261 -12.10 25.71 -23.17
N ALA A 262 -11.13 25.16 -23.89
CA ALA A 262 -10.67 25.72 -25.18
C ALA A 262 -11.77 25.67 -26.25
N GLU A 263 -12.56 24.60 -26.30
CA GLU A 263 -13.70 24.47 -27.21
C GLU A 263 -14.81 25.48 -26.89
N GLU A 264 -15.07 25.76 -25.60
CA GLU A 264 -15.99 26.82 -25.15
C GLU A 264 -15.51 28.21 -25.56
N VAL A 265 -14.22 28.53 -25.35
CA VAL A 265 -13.64 29.81 -25.80
C VAL A 265 -13.74 29.94 -27.32
N LEU A 266 -13.49 28.88 -28.08
CA LEU A 266 -13.64 28.88 -29.53
C LEU A 266 -15.09 29.14 -29.96
N ALA A 267 -16.07 28.61 -29.24
CA ALA A 267 -17.48 28.91 -29.48
C ALA A 267 -17.79 30.40 -29.24
N ILE A 268 -17.30 30.97 -28.14
CA ILE A 268 -17.45 32.40 -27.85
C ILE A 268 -16.82 33.25 -28.96
N VAL A 269 -15.61 32.91 -29.42
CA VAL A 269 -14.93 33.63 -30.51
C VAL A 269 -15.74 33.58 -31.81
N ARG A 270 -16.35 32.43 -32.15
CA ARG A 270 -17.22 32.30 -33.32
C ARG A 270 -18.49 33.16 -33.20
N ASP A 271 -19.08 33.23 -32.02
CA ASP A 271 -20.24 34.09 -31.74
C ASP A 271 -19.86 35.58 -31.85
N VAL A 272 -18.74 35.97 -31.24
CA VAL A 272 -18.17 37.33 -31.34
C VAL A 272 -17.95 37.72 -32.80
N LEU A 273 -17.35 36.84 -33.62
CA LEU A 273 -17.13 37.08 -35.05
C LEU A 273 -18.45 37.29 -35.81
N THR A 274 -19.48 36.51 -35.48
CA THR A 274 -20.81 36.59 -36.10
C THR A 274 -21.51 37.90 -35.74
N GLU A 275 -21.52 38.27 -34.46
CA GLU A 275 -22.12 39.54 -33.99
C GLU A 275 -21.35 40.76 -34.51
N THR A 276 -20.02 40.72 -34.51
CA THR A 276 -19.18 41.79 -35.12
C THR A 276 -19.51 41.99 -36.60
N SER A 277 -19.75 40.89 -37.32
CA SER A 277 -20.13 40.95 -38.74
C SER A 277 -21.52 41.58 -38.93
N LYS A 278 -22.47 41.32 -38.03
CA LYS A 278 -23.80 41.97 -38.03
C LYS A 278 -23.68 43.47 -37.72
N ALA A 279 -22.92 43.84 -36.69
CA ALA A 279 -22.68 45.24 -36.33
C ALA A 279 -22.03 46.01 -37.48
N LYS A 280 -21.03 45.42 -38.14
CA LYS A 280 -20.42 45.98 -39.36
C LYS A 280 -21.45 46.21 -40.47
N ALA A 281 -22.28 45.20 -40.76
CA ALA A 281 -23.32 45.33 -41.79
C ALA A 281 -24.38 46.41 -41.45
N GLN A 282 -24.70 46.60 -40.17
CA GLN A 282 -25.57 47.68 -39.72
C GLN A 282 -24.91 49.05 -39.88
N ALA A 283 -23.63 49.18 -39.52
CA ALA A 283 -22.87 50.41 -39.70
C ALA A 283 -22.71 50.80 -41.18
N GLU A 284 -22.47 49.83 -42.07
CA GLU A 284 -22.43 50.04 -43.53
C GLU A 284 -23.79 50.56 -44.04
N LYS A 285 -24.90 49.96 -43.62
CA LYS A 285 -26.25 50.45 -43.96
C LYS A 285 -26.50 51.87 -43.44
N ALA A 286 -26.13 52.16 -42.20
CA ALA A 286 -26.28 53.49 -41.62
C ALA A 286 -25.44 54.53 -42.39
N PHE A 287 -24.22 54.17 -42.79
CA PHE A 287 -23.35 55.00 -43.63
C PHE A 287 -23.99 55.27 -45.00
N ASP A 288 -24.53 54.25 -45.66
CA ASP A 288 -25.20 54.40 -46.95
C ASP A 288 -26.44 55.30 -46.85
N VAL A 289 -27.25 55.14 -45.80
CA VAL A 289 -28.38 56.03 -45.52
C VAL A 289 -27.89 57.46 -45.31
N ALA A 290 -26.91 57.69 -44.45
CA ALA A 290 -26.37 59.02 -44.18
C ALA A 290 -25.80 59.69 -45.44
N LYS A 291 -25.08 58.93 -46.27
CA LYS A 291 -24.55 59.39 -47.56
C LYS A 291 -25.66 59.79 -48.53
N ASN A 292 -26.69 58.96 -48.69
CA ASN A 292 -27.84 59.25 -49.54
C ASN A 292 -28.61 60.48 -49.05
N THR A 293 -28.82 60.60 -47.74
CA THR A 293 -29.45 61.77 -47.12
C THR A 293 -28.64 63.04 -47.39
N ALA A 294 -27.31 62.99 -47.23
CA ALA A 294 -26.43 64.12 -47.54
C ALA A 294 -26.49 64.53 -49.01
N GLN A 295 -26.53 63.56 -49.93
CA GLN A 295 -26.70 63.82 -51.36
C GLN A 295 -28.04 64.50 -51.68
N ARG A 296 -29.14 64.01 -51.10
CA ARG A 296 -30.47 64.62 -51.28
C ARG A 296 -30.56 66.01 -50.68
N ALA A 297 -30.01 66.23 -49.48
CA ALA A 297 -29.96 67.54 -48.85
C ALA A 297 -29.16 68.55 -49.70
N ASN A 298 -28.02 68.13 -50.25
CA ASN A 298 -27.23 68.96 -51.16
C ASN A 298 -27.97 69.28 -52.46
N ALA A 299 -28.68 68.31 -53.05
CA ALA A 299 -29.49 68.54 -54.24
C ALA A 299 -30.64 69.52 -53.96
N SER A 300 -31.33 69.36 -52.84
CA SER A 300 -32.41 70.26 -52.42
C SER A 300 -31.90 71.67 -52.13
N ARG A 301 -30.71 71.79 -51.52
CA ARG A 301 -30.03 73.08 -51.32
C ARG A 301 -29.69 73.73 -52.66
N ALA A 302 -29.12 73.00 -53.61
CA ALA A 302 -28.80 73.54 -54.93
C ALA A 302 -30.06 74.03 -55.68
N SER A 303 -31.19 73.32 -55.54
CA SER A 303 -32.47 73.79 -56.06
C SER A 303 -32.96 75.07 -55.36
N LEU A 304 -32.82 75.17 -54.03
CA LEU A 304 -33.15 76.37 -53.28
C LEU A 304 -32.28 77.57 -53.66
N ASP A 305 -30.97 77.37 -53.80
CA ASP A 305 -30.03 78.41 -54.24
C ASP A 305 -30.45 78.94 -55.61
N LYS A 306 -30.81 78.06 -56.55
CA LYS A 306 -31.31 78.44 -57.88
C LYS A 306 -32.61 79.25 -57.82
N ILE A 307 -33.58 78.83 -57.00
CA ILE A 307 -34.84 79.58 -56.85
C ILE A 307 -34.59 80.95 -56.19
N SER A 308 -33.67 81.02 -55.23
CA SER A 308 -33.27 82.29 -54.61
C SER A 308 -32.63 83.23 -55.64
N GLU A 309 -31.80 82.70 -56.54
CA GLU A 309 -31.25 83.46 -57.67
C GLU A 309 -32.37 83.95 -58.61
N GLU A 310 -33.32 83.09 -58.99
CA GLU A 310 -34.47 83.45 -59.82
C GLU A 310 -35.36 84.53 -59.18
N ILE A 311 -35.61 84.45 -57.85
CA ILE A 311 -36.34 85.48 -57.09
C ILE A 311 -35.54 86.78 -57.04
N GLN A 312 -34.23 86.71 -56.84
CA GLN A 312 -33.39 87.90 -56.73
C GLN A 312 -33.18 88.59 -58.07
N GLU A 313 -33.08 87.84 -59.17
CA GLU A 313 -33.12 88.35 -60.53
C GLU A 313 -34.48 89.00 -60.83
N PHE A 314 -35.58 88.37 -60.41
CA PHE A 314 -36.92 88.94 -60.51
C PHE A 314 -37.07 90.26 -59.74
N LEU A 315 -36.60 90.34 -58.49
CA LEU A 315 -36.68 91.55 -57.66
C LEU A 315 -35.78 92.70 -58.15
N ASN A 316 -34.64 92.37 -58.76
CA ASN A 316 -33.68 93.36 -59.27
C ASN A 316 -33.97 93.82 -60.70
N ALA A 317 -34.88 93.15 -61.42
CA ALA A 317 -35.31 93.60 -62.75
C ALA A 317 -35.93 95.00 -62.65
N GLN A 318 -35.42 95.96 -63.44
CA GLN A 318 -35.95 97.33 -63.48
C GLN A 318 -37.43 97.35 -63.89
N ARG A 319 -38.32 97.48 -62.91
CA ARG A 319 -39.76 97.67 -63.09
C ARG A 319 -40.23 98.85 -62.24
N SER A 320 -41.34 99.47 -62.66
CA SER A 320 -41.91 100.62 -61.96
C SER A 320 -42.23 100.27 -60.51
N THR A 321 -41.81 101.11 -59.55
CA THR A 321 -41.97 100.82 -58.13
C THR A 321 -43.46 100.75 -57.75
N PRO A 322 -43.85 99.97 -56.71
CA PRO A 322 -45.24 99.94 -56.23
C PRO A 322 -45.81 101.33 -55.94
N GLU A 323 -44.95 102.27 -55.52
CA GLU A 323 -45.26 103.69 -55.35
C GLU A 323 -45.55 104.42 -56.68
N GLN A 324 -44.81 104.11 -57.76
CA GLN A 324 -45.09 104.64 -59.10
C GLN A 324 -46.42 104.10 -59.66
N ILE A 325 -46.77 102.85 -59.38
CA ILE A 325 -48.06 102.25 -59.77
C ILE A 325 -49.21 102.90 -58.99
N ARG A 326 -49.03 103.13 -57.68
CA ARG A 326 -50.04 103.81 -56.84
C ARG A 326 -50.25 105.27 -57.25
N ASN A 327 -49.17 105.99 -57.54
CA ASN A 327 -49.26 107.38 -58.01
C ASN A 327 -49.98 107.48 -59.35
N LEU A 328 -49.74 106.55 -60.28
CA LEU A 328 -50.44 106.53 -61.57
C LEU A 328 -51.93 106.15 -61.41
N ALA A 329 -52.26 105.22 -60.51
CA ALA A 329 -53.65 104.86 -60.20
C ALA A 329 -54.42 106.03 -59.56
N GLU A 330 -53.77 106.78 -58.65
CA GLU A 330 -54.35 107.99 -58.05
C GLU A 330 -54.48 109.14 -59.08
N GLU A 331 -53.55 109.27 -60.04
CA GLU A 331 -53.60 110.27 -61.12
C GLU A 331 -54.71 109.97 -62.16
N VAL A 332 -55.05 108.70 -62.36
CA VAL A 332 -56.18 108.26 -63.19
C VAL A 332 -57.52 108.46 -62.46
N LEU A 333 -57.58 108.17 -61.15
CA LEU A 333 -58.77 108.41 -60.31
C LEU A 333 -59.08 109.92 -60.12
N ALA A 334 -58.07 110.79 -60.18
CA ALA A 334 -58.23 112.24 -60.03
C ALA A 334 -58.77 112.98 -61.28
N LYS A 335 -58.90 112.32 -62.44
CA LYS A 335 -59.43 112.95 -63.66
C LYS A 335 -60.96 112.93 -63.69
N LYS A 336 -61.59 114.07 -63.35
CA LYS A 336 -63.03 114.31 -63.54
C LYS A 336 -63.38 114.47 -65.02
N ILE A 337 -64.23 113.58 -65.54
CA ILE A 337 -64.96 113.74 -66.80
C ILE A 337 -66.28 114.45 -66.46
N SER A 338 -66.35 115.76 -66.73
CA SER A 338 -67.58 116.53 -66.71
C SER A 338 -68.06 116.72 -68.14
N LEU A 339 -69.26 116.22 -68.45
CA LEU A 339 -70.31 116.88 -69.25
C LEU A 339 -71.49 115.90 -69.42
N THR A 340 -72.69 116.36 -69.05
CA THR A 340 -73.94 115.57 -69.01
C THR A 340 -74.68 115.57 -70.35
N PRO A 341 -75.47 114.51 -70.66
CA PRO A 341 -76.13 114.31 -71.96
C PRO A 341 -77.11 115.41 -72.41
N ASP A 342 -77.61 116.24 -71.49
CA ASP A 342 -78.68 117.20 -71.79
C ASP A 342 -78.21 118.48 -72.50
N GLN A 343 -76.88 118.73 -72.57
CA GLN A 343 -76.32 119.90 -73.28
C GLN A 343 -76.08 119.65 -74.79
N ILE A 344 -76.18 118.40 -75.25
CA ILE A 344 -76.01 118.03 -76.67
C ILE A 344 -77.28 118.32 -77.49
N THR A 345 -78.45 118.35 -76.84
CA THR A 345 -79.75 118.53 -77.51
C THR A 345 -80.08 120.01 -77.81
N ASP A 346 -79.62 120.96 -76.98
CA ASP A 346 -79.81 122.41 -77.18
C ASP A 346 -78.92 122.98 -78.30
N LEU A 347 -77.74 122.39 -78.51
CA LEU A 347 -76.81 122.78 -79.58
C LEU A 347 -77.35 122.39 -80.98
N THR A 348 -78.15 121.32 -81.06
CA THR A 348 -78.74 120.81 -82.31
C THR A 348 -79.91 121.69 -82.81
N GLY A 349 -80.61 122.39 -81.91
CA GLY A 349 -81.67 123.35 -82.26
C GLY A 349 -81.13 124.67 -82.84
N LYS A 350 -80.06 125.21 -82.23
CA LYS A 350 -79.43 126.48 -82.64
C LYS A 350 -78.67 126.38 -83.97
N ILE A 351 -78.19 125.19 -84.34
CA ILE A 351 -77.55 124.92 -85.63
C ILE A 351 -78.55 125.01 -86.80
N ARG A 352 -79.83 124.69 -86.57
CA ARG A 352 -80.85 124.68 -87.63
C ARG A 352 -81.39 126.07 -88.00
N GLU A 353 -81.29 127.03 -87.08
CA GLU A 353 -81.78 128.41 -87.26
C GLU A 353 -80.70 129.35 -87.83
N SER A 354 -79.42 129.10 -87.51
CA SER A 354 -78.28 129.82 -88.09
C SER A 354 -77.91 129.37 -89.50
N LEU A 355 -78.34 128.17 -89.95
CA LEU A 355 -78.13 127.66 -91.31
C LEU A 355 -78.99 128.34 -92.40
N ALA A 356 -79.90 129.24 -92.04
CA ALA A 356 -80.69 130.03 -92.99
C ALA A 356 -80.09 131.40 -93.31
N LYS A 357 -79.00 131.82 -92.65
CA LYS A 357 -78.42 133.15 -92.82
C LYS A 357 -76.89 133.14 -92.80
N ILE A 358 -76.36 133.20 -94.03
CA ILE A 358 -75.16 133.91 -94.49
C ILE A 358 -73.95 133.03 -94.86
N ASN A 359 -73.53 133.26 -96.11
CA ASN A 359 -72.36 132.74 -96.81
C ASN A 359 -71.07 133.40 -96.33
N ASN A 360 -70.07 132.62 -95.90
CA ASN A 360 -68.64 132.86 -96.11
C ASN A 360 -67.83 131.66 -95.57
N ILE A 361 -67.27 130.84 -96.46
CA ILE A 361 -66.71 129.50 -96.18
C ILE A 361 -65.21 129.51 -95.84
N ASP A 362 -64.50 130.62 -96.03
CA ASP A 362 -63.04 130.65 -95.88
C ASP A 362 -62.53 130.82 -94.44
N GLU A 363 -63.41 131.14 -93.47
CA GLU A 363 -63.03 131.31 -92.06
C GLU A 363 -63.20 130.01 -91.23
N ILE A 364 -64.11 129.11 -91.63
CA ILE A 364 -64.44 127.85 -90.93
C ILE A 364 -63.37 126.76 -91.12
N LEU A 365 -62.64 126.80 -92.24
CA LEU A 365 -61.51 125.87 -92.47
C LEU A 365 -60.26 126.22 -91.64
N ASN A 366 -60.19 127.43 -91.07
CA ASN A 366 -59.10 127.82 -90.17
C ASN A 366 -59.38 127.42 -88.72
N GLU A 367 -60.64 127.41 -88.27
CA GLU A 367 -61.03 127.01 -86.91
C GLU A 367 -61.06 125.49 -86.68
N THR A 368 -61.28 124.67 -87.71
CA THR A 368 -61.45 123.22 -87.56
C THR A 368 -60.15 122.40 -87.54
N ARG A 369 -59.00 123.02 -87.83
CA ARG A 369 -57.69 122.35 -87.81
C ARG A 369 -57.25 121.95 -86.39
N GLY A 370 -57.67 122.68 -85.36
CA GLY A 370 -57.34 122.38 -83.95
C GLY A 370 -58.06 121.14 -83.40
N ASN A 371 -59.34 120.93 -83.75
CA ASN A 371 -60.16 119.86 -83.17
C ASN A 371 -59.77 118.46 -83.63
N LYS A 372 -59.30 118.29 -84.89
CA LYS A 372 -58.76 117.01 -85.38
C LYS A 372 -57.47 116.62 -84.65
N SER A 373 -56.64 117.61 -84.29
CA SER A 373 -55.42 117.38 -83.52
C SER A 373 -55.70 116.91 -82.09
N ILE A 374 -56.79 117.39 -81.48
CA ILE A 374 -57.20 116.99 -80.12
C ILE A 374 -57.71 115.55 -80.11
N ALA A 375 -58.57 115.17 -81.07
CA ALA A 375 -59.10 113.82 -81.18
C ALA A 375 -58.01 112.77 -81.45
N ALA A 376 -57.08 113.06 -82.36
CA ALA A 376 -55.94 112.18 -82.64
C ALA A 376 -55.00 112.02 -81.43
N ASN A 377 -54.83 113.07 -80.63
CA ASN A 377 -54.05 113.01 -79.38
C ASN A 377 -54.77 112.16 -78.31
N LEU A 378 -56.09 112.25 -78.21
CA LEU A 378 -56.90 111.40 -77.32
C LEU A 378 -56.82 109.91 -77.71
N GLU A 379 -56.91 109.59 -79.01
CA GLU A 379 -56.75 108.22 -79.51
C GLU A 379 -55.34 107.68 -79.23
N ALA A 380 -54.29 108.47 -79.53
CA ALA A 380 -52.91 108.09 -79.24
C ALA A 380 -52.69 107.82 -77.74
N ARG A 381 -53.32 108.61 -76.87
CA ARG A 381 -53.28 108.41 -75.41
C ARG A 381 -54.05 107.18 -74.96
N ALA A 382 -55.20 106.90 -75.55
CA ALA A 382 -55.98 105.70 -75.23
C ALA A 382 -55.24 104.42 -75.67
N VAL A 383 -54.63 104.42 -76.85
CA VAL A 383 -53.80 103.31 -77.33
C VAL A 383 -52.56 103.12 -76.46
N HIS A 384 -51.89 104.20 -76.05
CA HIS A 384 -50.76 104.13 -75.13
C HIS A 384 -51.16 103.57 -73.76
N ALA A 385 -52.30 104.02 -73.20
CA ALA A 385 -52.81 103.52 -71.92
C ALA A 385 -53.20 102.04 -72.02
N ASN A 386 -53.82 101.60 -73.13
CA ASN A 386 -54.15 100.19 -73.34
C ASN A 386 -52.89 99.32 -73.44
N LYS A 387 -51.85 99.79 -74.15
CA LYS A 387 -50.57 99.09 -74.21
C LYS A 387 -49.90 98.95 -72.85
N GLN A 388 -49.95 100.00 -72.02
CA GLN A 388 -49.45 99.92 -70.64
C GLN A 388 -50.26 98.94 -69.77
N ALA A 389 -51.58 98.84 -69.98
CA ALA A 389 -52.42 97.88 -69.28
C ALA A 389 -52.13 96.43 -69.71
N GLU A 390 -51.89 96.18 -71.00
CA GLU A 390 -51.48 94.87 -71.53
C GLU A 390 -50.09 94.46 -70.99
N ASP A 391 -49.12 95.39 -70.98
CA ASP A 391 -47.79 95.15 -70.41
C ASP A 391 -47.87 94.85 -68.90
N LEU A 392 -48.75 95.54 -68.16
CA LEU A 392 -48.99 95.28 -66.74
C LEU A 392 -49.68 93.92 -66.51
N GLN A 393 -50.67 93.57 -67.32
CA GLN A 393 -51.35 92.28 -67.23
C GLN A 393 -50.35 91.13 -67.46
N LYS A 394 -49.49 91.26 -68.46
CA LYS A 394 -48.43 90.29 -68.73
C LYS A 394 -47.45 90.17 -67.55
N ALA A 395 -47.06 91.29 -66.95
CA ALA A 395 -46.21 91.30 -65.76
C ALA A 395 -46.88 90.65 -64.54
N MET A 396 -48.19 90.78 -64.38
CA MET A 396 -48.96 90.15 -63.29
C MET A 396 -49.13 88.64 -63.49
N GLU A 397 -49.29 88.17 -64.72
CA GLU A 397 -49.33 86.72 -65.02
C GLU A 397 -47.96 86.07 -64.76
N GLU A 398 -46.86 86.72 -65.16
CA GLU A 398 -45.49 86.30 -64.82
C GLU A 398 -45.26 86.22 -63.30
N ILE A 399 -45.78 87.20 -62.53
CA ILE A 399 -45.73 87.18 -61.05
C ILE A 399 -46.49 85.98 -60.48
N ARG A 400 -47.69 85.71 -61.01
CA ARG A 400 -48.54 84.62 -60.56
C ARG A 400 -47.89 83.27 -60.82
N GLU A 401 -47.31 83.06 -62.01
CA GLU A 401 -46.54 81.85 -62.33
C GLU A 401 -45.31 81.70 -61.42
N GLY A 402 -44.54 82.79 -61.19
CA GLY A 402 -43.37 82.77 -60.30
C GLY A 402 -43.73 82.44 -58.85
N LEU A 403 -44.83 82.99 -58.32
CA LEU A 403 -45.35 82.65 -56.98
C LEU A 403 -45.80 81.19 -56.89
N GLN A 404 -46.43 80.67 -57.94
CA GLN A 404 -46.88 79.28 -57.97
C GLN A 404 -45.70 78.30 -58.03
N LEU A 405 -44.63 78.64 -58.76
CA LEU A 405 -43.37 77.90 -58.77
C LEU A 405 -42.66 77.96 -57.40
N ALA A 406 -42.66 79.11 -56.74
CA ALA A 406 -42.10 79.28 -55.40
C ALA A 406 -42.86 78.44 -54.35
N GLU A 407 -44.19 78.43 -54.41
CA GLU A 407 -45.05 77.61 -53.53
C GLU A 407 -44.83 76.11 -53.76
N GLN A 408 -44.74 75.67 -55.02
CA GLN A 408 -44.41 74.27 -55.34
C GLN A 408 -43.03 73.87 -54.85
N ALA A 409 -42.03 74.75 -55.00
CA ALA A 409 -40.70 74.50 -54.48
C ALA A 409 -40.67 74.43 -52.95
N GLN A 410 -41.40 75.31 -52.27
CA GLN A 410 -41.52 75.30 -50.82
C GLN A 410 -42.16 73.99 -50.33
N ASN A 411 -43.23 73.52 -50.98
CA ASN A 411 -43.84 72.22 -50.66
C ASN A 411 -42.89 71.04 -50.90
N ASN A 412 -42.15 71.03 -52.02
CA ASN A 412 -41.15 69.98 -52.28
C ASN A 412 -40.05 69.96 -51.22
N VAL A 413 -39.60 71.13 -50.75
CA VAL A 413 -38.61 71.24 -49.67
C VAL A 413 -39.17 70.69 -48.36
N THR A 414 -40.42 71.00 -48.01
CA THR A 414 -41.07 70.46 -46.81
C THR A 414 -41.14 68.93 -46.85
N ILE A 415 -41.54 68.34 -47.99
CA ILE A 415 -41.59 66.88 -48.17
C ILE A 415 -40.19 66.26 -48.04
N VAL A 416 -39.17 66.88 -48.64
CA VAL A 416 -37.78 66.41 -48.53
C VAL A 416 -37.26 66.52 -47.11
N LEU A 417 -37.61 67.58 -46.36
CA LEU A 417 -37.24 67.74 -44.96
C LEU A 417 -37.88 66.65 -44.07
N GLU A 418 -39.17 66.36 -44.27
CA GLU A 418 -39.87 65.26 -43.57
C GLU A 418 -39.22 63.89 -43.88
N GLU A 419 -38.83 63.64 -45.15
CA GLU A 419 -38.08 62.44 -45.50
C GLU A 419 -36.68 62.40 -44.85
N ILE A 420 -35.97 63.52 -44.80
CA ILE A 420 -34.66 63.63 -44.15
C ILE A 420 -34.77 63.32 -42.66
N GLU A 421 -35.78 63.86 -41.96
CA GLU A 421 -36.02 63.57 -40.54
C GLU A 421 -36.26 62.08 -40.31
N LYS A 422 -37.07 61.44 -41.18
CA LYS A 422 -37.33 60.00 -41.12
C LYS A 422 -36.06 59.18 -41.39
N MET A 423 -35.26 59.55 -42.38
CA MET A 423 -33.97 58.89 -42.66
C MET A 423 -32.95 59.09 -41.53
N GLN A 424 -32.95 60.25 -40.87
CA GLN A 424 -32.12 60.52 -39.71
C GLN A 424 -32.52 59.65 -38.51
N ALA A 425 -33.82 59.48 -38.26
CA ALA A 425 -34.33 58.61 -37.22
C ALA A 425 -33.92 57.14 -37.48
N GLN A 426 -34.05 56.67 -38.72
CA GLN A 426 -33.62 55.32 -39.12
C GLN A 426 -32.11 55.13 -38.98
N ALA A 427 -31.30 56.12 -39.36
CA ALA A 427 -29.85 56.06 -39.19
C ALA A 427 -29.44 56.01 -37.71
N ARG A 428 -30.10 56.80 -36.84
CA ARG A 428 -29.88 56.78 -35.38
C ARG A 428 -30.22 55.41 -34.80
N GLU A 429 -31.38 54.84 -35.16
CA GLU A 429 -31.78 53.51 -34.68
C GLU A 429 -30.78 52.42 -35.09
N LEU A 430 -30.27 52.46 -36.32
CA LEU A 430 -29.25 51.53 -36.80
C LEU A 430 -27.90 51.72 -36.07
N ILE A 431 -27.52 52.96 -35.77
CA ILE A 431 -26.31 53.28 -35.00
C ILE A 431 -26.45 52.79 -33.56
N ASP A 432 -27.60 52.99 -32.93
CA ASP A 432 -27.85 52.56 -31.55
C ASP A 432 -27.84 51.03 -31.44
N LYS A 433 -28.50 50.32 -32.38
CA LYS A 433 -28.43 48.85 -32.49
C LYS A 433 -27.01 48.35 -32.73
N GLY A 434 -26.26 49.03 -33.60
CA GLY A 434 -24.85 48.73 -33.84
C GLY A 434 -24.01 48.92 -32.57
N ARG A 435 -24.25 50.00 -31.82
CA ARG A 435 -23.52 50.32 -30.58
C ARG A 435 -23.81 49.31 -29.48
N GLU A 436 -25.07 48.94 -29.25
CA GLU A 436 -25.44 47.90 -28.28
C GLU A 436 -24.80 46.55 -28.63
N SER A 437 -24.85 46.16 -29.90
CA SER A 437 -24.18 44.95 -30.38
C SER A 437 -22.65 45.03 -30.18
N THR A 438 -22.03 46.19 -30.43
CA THR A 438 -20.58 46.38 -30.28
C THR A 438 -20.14 46.31 -28.83
N VAL A 439 -20.87 46.94 -27.89
CA VAL A 439 -20.56 46.88 -26.45
C VAL A 439 -20.66 45.45 -25.92
N ALA A 440 -21.72 44.71 -26.30
CA ALA A 440 -21.87 43.32 -25.90
C ALA A 440 -20.79 42.40 -26.50
N VAL A 441 -20.34 42.70 -27.73
CA VAL A 441 -19.22 42.02 -28.39
C VAL A 441 -17.90 42.31 -27.68
N GLU A 442 -17.65 43.55 -27.29
CA GLU A 442 -16.42 43.99 -26.65
C GLU A 442 -16.24 43.33 -25.27
N GLU A 443 -17.32 43.25 -24.48
CA GLU A 443 -17.32 42.53 -23.19
C GLU A 443 -17.07 41.01 -23.37
N LYS A 444 -17.74 40.37 -24.33
CA LYS A 444 -17.52 38.94 -24.63
C LYS A 444 -16.11 38.66 -25.16
N ALA A 445 -15.59 39.54 -26.02
CA ALA A 445 -14.25 39.42 -26.57
C ALA A 445 -13.18 39.63 -25.48
N GLN A 446 -13.37 40.61 -24.59
CA GLN A 446 -12.47 40.83 -23.46
C GLN A 446 -12.46 39.62 -22.54
N ASN A 447 -13.62 39.09 -22.16
CA ASN A 447 -13.73 37.88 -21.35
C ASN A 447 -13.02 36.69 -22.01
N ALA A 448 -13.29 36.42 -23.29
CA ALA A 448 -12.63 35.34 -24.03
C ALA A 448 -11.10 35.49 -24.05
N ASN A 449 -10.60 36.73 -24.17
CA ASN A 449 -9.17 37.01 -24.18
C ASN A 449 -8.51 36.78 -22.81
N THR A 450 -9.17 37.16 -21.71
CA THR A 450 -8.71 36.81 -20.35
C THR A 450 -8.68 35.31 -20.13
N THR A 451 -9.77 34.60 -20.49
CA THR A 451 -9.84 33.13 -20.34
C THR A 451 -8.77 32.44 -21.19
N LEU A 452 -8.51 32.92 -22.41
CA LEU A 452 -7.45 32.39 -23.27
C LEU A 452 -6.05 32.57 -22.64
N SER A 453 -5.77 33.75 -22.07
CA SER A 453 -4.50 34.02 -21.39
C SER A 453 -4.32 33.15 -20.14
N GLU A 454 -5.38 32.89 -19.38
CA GLU A 454 -5.36 31.96 -18.24
C GLU A 454 -5.12 30.52 -18.70
N LEU A 455 -5.78 30.10 -19.78
CA LEU A 455 -5.62 28.77 -20.38
C LEU A 455 -4.18 28.55 -20.86
N GLU A 456 -3.55 29.55 -21.49
CA GLU A 456 -2.13 29.49 -21.91
C GLU A 456 -1.19 29.32 -20.71
N GLY A 457 -1.43 30.06 -19.62
CA GLY A 457 -0.66 29.94 -18.38
C GLY A 457 -0.77 28.55 -17.77
N VAL A 458 -1.99 28.01 -17.66
CA VAL A 458 -2.23 26.69 -17.08
C VAL A 458 -1.69 25.57 -17.99
N MET A 459 -1.83 25.69 -19.32
CA MET A 459 -1.33 24.70 -20.27
C MET A 459 0.20 24.61 -20.24
N SER A 460 0.90 25.70 -19.94
CA SER A 460 2.34 25.66 -19.69
C SER A 460 2.70 24.79 -18.47
N GLY A 461 1.90 24.86 -17.39
CA GLY A 461 2.04 24.03 -16.20
C GLY A 461 1.76 22.55 -16.48
N VAL A 462 0.66 22.25 -17.18
CA VAL A 462 0.31 20.88 -17.59
C VAL A 462 1.41 20.26 -18.44
N LYS A 463 2.05 21.04 -19.33
CA LYS A 463 3.18 20.56 -20.14
C LYS A 463 4.40 20.20 -19.28
N VAL A 464 4.70 20.97 -18.23
CA VAL A 464 5.78 20.67 -17.29
C VAL A 464 5.48 19.39 -16.50
N GLU A 465 4.26 19.26 -15.96
CA GLU A 465 3.81 18.04 -15.28
C GLU A 465 3.93 16.82 -16.21
N TYR A 466 3.45 16.91 -17.46
CA TYR A 466 3.56 15.83 -18.44
C TYR A 466 5.01 15.37 -18.68
N LEU A 467 5.95 16.32 -18.81
CA LEU A 467 7.37 16.00 -19.00
C LEU A 467 7.97 15.28 -17.78
N GLN A 468 7.65 15.75 -16.56
CA GLN A 468 8.08 15.10 -15.32
C GLN A 468 7.52 13.69 -15.17
N ILE A 469 6.27 13.48 -15.58
CA ILE A 469 5.62 12.16 -15.60
C ILE A 469 6.31 11.23 -16.58
N SER A 470 6.58 11.70 -17.80
CA SER A 470 7.28 10.91 -18.82
C SER A 470 8.67 10.47 -18.34
N GLU A 471 9.41 11.36 -17.69
CA GLU A 471 10.71 11.03 -17.10
C GLU A 471 10.59 10.03 -15.95
N SER A 472 9.64 10.22 -15.03
CA SER A 472 9.40 9.32 -13.90
C SER A 472 8.97 7.92 -14.37
N ALA A 473 8.10 7.84 -15.38
CA ALA A 473 7.67 6.60 -15.99
C ALA A 473 8.85 5.87 -16.66
N LYS A 474 9.71 6.59 -17.37
CA LYS A 474 10.92 6.03 -17.98
C LYS A 474 11.87 5.46 -16.92
N ASN A 475 12.09 6.18 -15.82
CA ASN A 475 12.92 5.71 -14.72
C ASN A 475 12.33 4.45 -14.04
N ALA A 476 11.00 4.41 -13.84
CA ALA A 476 10.32 3.22 -13.33
C ALA A 476 10.53 2.01 -14.25
N LEU A 477 10.34 2.18 -15.57
CA LEU A 477 10.58 1.12 -16.56
C LEU A 477 12.02 0.60 -16.53
N THR A 478 13.01 1.49 -16.47
CA THR A 478 14.42 1.06 -16.36
C THR A 478 14.71 0.24 -15.10
N THR A 479 14.02 0.56 -14.00
CA THR A 479 14.17 -0.18 -12.74
C THR A 479 13.51 -1.55 -12.84
N VAL A 480 12.33 -1.63 -13.46
CA VAL A 480 11.64 -2.89 -13.75
C VAL A 480 12.47 -3.77 -14.68
N ASP A 481 13.04 -3.22 -15.75
CA ASP A 481 13.90 -3.97 -16.69
C ASP A 481 15.14 -4.52 -16.01
N ALA A 482 15.77 -3.73 -15.12
CA ALA A 482 16.92 -4.17 -14.34
C ALA A 482 16.55 -5.32 -13.38
N ALA A 483 15.40 -5.22 -12.70
CA ALA A 483 14.90 -6.28 -11.83
C ALA A 483 14.55 -7.55 -12.62
N LEU A 484 13.93 -7.41 -13.80
CA LEU A 484 13.60 -8.51 -14.69
C LEU A 484 14.86 -9.21 -15.23
N ALA A 485 15.88 -8.45 -15.60
CA ALA A 485 17.17 -8.99 -16.02
C ALA A 485 17.85 -9.79 -14.90
N ALA A 486 17.80 -9.27 -13.66
CA ALA A 486 18.32 -9.97 -12.49
C ALA A 486 17.56 -11.29 -12.24
N ALA A 487 16.23 -11.26 -12.28
CA ALA A 487 15.38 -12.44 -12.12
C ALA A 487 15.65 -13.49 -13.22
N THR A 488 15.74 -13.06 -14.49
CA THR A 488 16.02 -13.95 -15.63
C THR A 488 17.40 -14.59 -15.51
N ASN A 489 18.40 -13.85 -15.03
CA ASN A 489 19.74 -14.38 -14.82
C ASN A 489 19.76 -15.42 -13.69
N ALA A 490 19.03 -15.17 -12.60
CA ALA A 490 18.87 -16.15 -11.52
C ALA A 490 18.18 -17.43 -12.03
N GLU A 491 17.12 -17.31 -12.84
CA GLU A 491 16.44 -18.46 -13.44
C GLU A 491 17.37 -19.28 -14.35
N LYS A 492 18.16 -18.61 -15.21
CA LYS A 492 19.13 -19.27 -16.08
C LYS A 492 20.18 -20.05 -15.28
N LYS A 493 20.72 -19.46 -14.22
CA LYS A 493 21.65 -20.14 -13.32
C LYS A 493 21.02 -21.37 -12.68
N ASN A 494 19.77 -21.26 -12.24
CA ASN A 494 19.05 -22.39 -11.65
C ASN A 494 18.87 -23.55 -12.64
N LYS A 495 18.47 -23.26 -13.90
CA LYS A 495 18.40 -24.27 -14.98
C LYS A 495 19.74 -24.89 -15.31
N GLN A 496 20.81 -24.11 -15.32
CA GLN A 496 22.17 -24.60 -15.54
C GLN A 496 22.57 -25.60 -14.46
N ILE A 497 22.29 -25.29 -13.20
CA ILE A 497 22.58 -26.15 -12.06
C ILE A 497 21.76 -27.44 -12.13
N GLN A 498 20.49 -27.37 -12.50
CA GLN A 498 19.67 -28.56 -12.73
C GLN A 498 20.27 -29.48 -13.81
N SER A 499 20.76 -28.91 -14.91
CA SER A 499 21.43 -29.67 -15.98
C SER A 499 22.77 -30.25 -15.53
N ASP A 500 23.53 -29.52 -14.72
CA ASP A 500 24.81 -29.98 -14.19
C ASP A 500 24.61 -31.11 -13.16
N LEU A 501 23.54 -31.06 -12.35
CA LEU A 501 23.11 -32.16 -11.47
C LEU A 501 22.69 -33.41 -12.25
N GLU A 502 21.91 -33.25 -13.32
CA GLU A 502 21.57 -34.37 -14.21
C GLU A 502 22.81 -34.97 -14.85
N ARG A 503 23.74 -34.14 -15.35
CA ARG A 503 25.00 -34.60 -15.95
C ARG A 503 25.90 -35.28 -14.92
N ALA A 504 25.96 -34.76 -13.69
CA ALA A 504 26.68 -35.39 -12.59
C ALA A 504 26.12 -36.79 -12.30
N ASN A 505 24.79 -36.93 -12.21
CA ASN A 505 24.11 -38.22 -12.07
C ASN A 505 24.45 -39.17 -13.23
N ASP A 506 24.39 -38.70 -14.47
CA ASP A 506 24.64 -39.51 -15.66
C ASP A 506 26.10 -39.99 -15.75
N LEU A 507 27.06 -39.13 -15.38
CA LEU A 507 28.47 -39.49 -15.25
C LEU A 507 28.69 -40.49 -14.11
N LEU A 508 27.97 -40.34 -12.99
CA LEU A 508 28.04 -41.26 -11.85
C LEU A 508 27.57 -42.65 -12.25
N VAL A 509 26.45 -42.75 -12.97
CA VAL A 509 25.93 -44.01 -13.54
C VAL A 509 26.93 -44.63 -14.53
N LYS A 510 27.45 -43.87 -15.49
CA LYS A 510 28.44 -44.36 -16.48
C LYS A 510 29.76 -44.78 -15.86
N ARG A 511 30.19 -44.13 -14.77
CA ARG A 511 31.45 -44.49 -14.07
C ARG A 511 31.30 -45.74 -13.21
N MET A 512 30.07 -46.08 -12.80
CA MET A 512 29.75 -47.37 -12.18
C MET A 512 29.67 -48.50 -13.22
N GLU A 513 29.28 -48.22 -14.47
CA GLU A 513 29.33 -49.20 -15.56
C GLU A 513 30.78 -49.54 -15.97
N GLY A 514 31.16 -50.81 -15.82
CA GLY A 514 32.46 -51.35 -16.30
C GLY A 514 33.62 -51.31 -15.30
N ASN A 515 33.54 -50.53 -14.22
CA ASN A 515 34.60 -50.47 -13.19
C ASN A 515 34.40 -51.41 -11.99
N VAL A 516 33.28 -52.13 -11.96
CA VAL A 516 32.91 -53.07 -10.88
C VAL A 516 33.95 -54.18 -10.71
N ALA A 517 34.43 -54.79 -11.80
CA ALA A 517 35.35 -55.93 -11.72
C ALA A 517 36.79 -55.55 -11.30
N PRO A 518 37.41 -54.45 -11.81
CA PRO A 518 38.67 -53.93 -11.29
C PRO A 518 38.59 -53.46 -9.83
N GLN A 519 37.51 -52.77 -9.41
CA GLN A 519 37.28 -52.39 -8.00
C GLN A 519 37.22 -53.63 -7.11
N GLN A 520 36.40 -54.62 -7.45
CA GLN A 520 36.33 -55.89 -6.71
C GLN A 520 37.67 -56.62 -6.62
N ARG A 521 38.52 -56.52 -7.65
CA ARG A 521 39.86 -57.13 -7.65
C ARG A 521 40.84 -56.37 -6.76
N ALA A 522 40.80 -55.03 -6.79
CA ALA A 522 41.59 -54.17 -5.89
C ALA A 522 41.16 -54.35 -4.43
N GLU A 523 39.86 -54.47 -4.18
CA GLU A 523 39.25 -54.74 -2.87
C GLU A 523 39.74 -56.08 -2.30
N LYS A 524 39.71 -57.16 -3.10
CA LYS A 524 40.25 -58.48 -2.70
C LYS A 524 41.75 -58.45 -2.39
N LEU A 525 42.52 -57.62 -3.10
CA LEU A 525 43.95 -57.42 -2.85
C LEU A 525 44.18 -56.67 -1.53
N ARG A 526 43.36 -55.65 -1.24
CA ARG A 526 43.38 -54.88 0.00
C ARG A 526 42.94 -55.73 1.21
N GLU A 527 41.93 -56.58 1.06
CA GLU A 527 41.52 -57.56 2.08
C GLU A 527 42.64 -58.56 2.40
N ARG A 528 43.34 -59.08 1.38
CA ARG A 528 44.50 -59.95 1.60
C ARG A 528 45.62 -59.23 2.33
N ALA A 529 45.89 -57.96 1.98
CA ALA A 529 46.88 -57.15 2.68
C ALA A 529 46.48 -56.89 4.14
N GLY A 530 45.20 -56.60 4.41
CA GLY A 530 44.68 -56.40 5.76
C GLY A 530 44.74 -57.67 6.63
N LYS A 531 44.40 -58.83 6.07
CA LYS A 531 44.55 -60.13 6.76
C LYS A 531 46.01 -60.44 7.10
N LEU A 532 46.93 -60.15 6.17
CA LEU A 532 48.37 -60.30 6.40
C LEU A 532 48.88 -59.36 7.51
N LEU A 533 48.39 -58.13 7.54
CA LEU A 533 48.79 -57.13 8.55
C LEU A 533 48.28 -57.51 9.94
N TYR A 534 47.04 -57.99 10.04
CA TYR A 534 46.48 -58.54 11.28
C TYR A 534 47.23 -59.78 11.76
N GLN A 535 47.61 -60.70 10.86
CA GLN A 535 48.43 -61.86 11.21
C GLN A 535 49.83 -61.44 11.69
N ALA A 536 50.44 -60.44 11.05
CA ALA A 536 51.74 -59.91 11.47
C ALA A 536 51.67 -59.22 12.85
N GLN A 537 50.60 -58.47 13.14
CA GLN A 537 50.36 -57.88 14.45
C GLN A 537 50.15 -58.95 15.53
N ARG A 538 49.32 -59.95 15.25
CA ARG A 538 49.11 -61.06 16.19
C ARG A 538 50.39 -61.85 16.47
N HIS A 539 51.20 -62.11 15.46
CA HIS A 539 52.49 -62.75 15.66
C HIS A 539 53.48 -61.87 16.44
N ASN A 540 53.43 -60.55 16.27
CA ASN A 540 54.19 -59.63 17.14
C ASN A 540 53.68 -59.65 18.57
N ASP A 541 52.37 -59.67 18.81
CA ASP A 541 51.78 -59.76 20.15
C ASP A 541 52.10 -61.11 20.81
N ASP A 542 52.10 -62.21 20.05
CA ASP A 542 52.52 -63.53 20.52
C ASP A 542 54.02 -63.55 20.89
N ILE A 543 54.87 -62.88 20.10
CA ILE A 543 56.30 -62.69 20.40
C ILE A 543 56.48 -61.84 21.66
N ASP A 544 55.71 -60.77 21.80
CA ASP A 544 55.76 -59.86 22.96
C ASP A 544 55.29 -60.59 24.24
N ASN A 545 54.26 -61.44 24.14
CA ASN A 545 53.79 -62.27 25.24
C ASN A 545 54.79 -63.38 25.62
N LEU A 546 55.44 -64.02 24.63
CA LEU A 546 56.52 -64.98 24.88
C LEU A 546 57.76 -64.32 25.52
N SER A 547 57.99 -63.02 25.27
CA SER A 547 59.10 -62.28 25.89
C SER A 547 58.87 -61.93 27.36
N LYS A 548 57.60 -61.79 27.78
CA LYS A 548 57.20 -61.47 29.16
C LYS A 548 57.32 -62.65 30.12
N ASP A 549 57.16 -63.88 29.65
CA ASP A 549 57.15 -65.08 30.50
C ASP A 549 58.52 -65.61 30.95
N SER A 550 59.65 -65.06 30.48
CA SER A 550 60.98 -65.64 30.78
C SER A 550 61.97 -64.76 31.56
N THR A 551 61.70 -63.45 31.74
CA THR A 551 62.72 -62.53 32.27
C THR A 551 62.29 -61.70 33.49
N GLU A 552 61.04 -61.23 33.57
CA GLU A 552 60.61 -60.34 34.67
C GLU A 552 60.33 -61.10 35.98
N LEU A 553 59.71 -62.28 35.93
CA LEU A 553 59.39 -63.09 37.11
C LEU A 553 60.61 -63.56 37.92
N ARG A 554 61.83 -63.58 37.34
CA ARG A 554 63.04 -63.99 38.07
C ARG A 554 63.72 -62.84 38.81
N LEU A 555 63.51 -61.59 38.40
CA LEU A 555 64.17 -60.42 38.99
C LEU A 555 63.54 -60.03 40.33
N ASP A 556 62.21 -60.07 40.42
CA ASP A 556 61.47 -59.77 41.66
C ASP A 556 61.83 -60.76 42.79
N ASP A 557 61.95 -62.06 42.45
CA ASP A 557 62.38 -63.09 43.41
C ASP A 557 63.81 -62.83 43.93
N TYR A 558 64.74 -62.39 43.08
CA TYR A 558 66.11 -62.06 43.50
C TYR A 558 66.18 -60.77 44.32
N GLU A 559 65.34 -59.77 44.03
CA GLU A 559 65.27 -58.53 44.81
C GLU A 559 64.72 -58.78 46.22
N GLN A 560 63.74 -59.68 46.34
CA GLN A 560 63.17 -60.07 47.63
C GLN A 560 64.16 -60.89 48.48
N ILE A 561 64.93 -61.79 47.86
CA ILE A 561 66.03 -62.51 48.52
C ILE A 561 67.14 -61.57 48.96
N LEU A 562 67.52 -60.60 48.12
CA LEU A 562 68.54 -59.58 48.47
C LEU A 562 68.10 -58.72 49.65
N THR A 563 66.83 -58.36 49.70
CA THR A 563 66.26 -57.56 50.80
C THR A 563 66.26 -58.33 52.13
N ASP A 564 65.90 -59.62 52.13
CA ASP A 564 65.98 -60.47 53.32
C ASP A 564 67.42 -60.68 53.79
N LEU A 565 68.35 -60.95 52.86
CA LEU A 565 69.77 -61.10 53.20
C LEU A 565 70.35 -59.83 53.81
N ASN A 566 70.01 -58.65 53.27
CA ASN A 566 70.49 -57.37 53.79
C ASN A 566 69.92 -57.09 55.19
N ALA A 567 68.64 -57.43 55.44
CA ALA A 567 68.04 -57.34 56.76
C ALA A 567 68.69 -58.28 57.79
N ARG A 568 69.10 -59.49 57.37
CA ARG A 568 69.86 -60.43 58.22
C ARG A 568 71.27 -59.92 58.50
N LEU A 569 71.94 -59.33 57.51
CA LEU A 569 73.28 -58.76 57.66
C LEU A 569 73.29 -57.60 58.67
N GLU A 570 72.33 -56.68 58.60
CA GLU A 570 72.18 -55.59 59.58
C GLU A 570 71.78 -56.06 60.98
N ARG A 571 71.14 -57.23 61.09
CA ARG A 571 70.85 -57.87 62.38
C ARG A 571 72.12 -58.45 63.00
N VAL A 572 72.91 -59.20 62.22
CA VAL A 572 74.21 -59.73 62.66
C VAL A 572 75.19 -58.59 62.98
N ARG A 573 75.19 -57.51 62.20
CA ARG A 573 76.01 -56.33 62.48
C ARG A 573 75.67 -55.69 63.82
N ARG A 574 74.37 -55.60 64.16
CA ARG A 574 73.91 -55.14 65.48
C ARG A 574 74.31 -56.09 66.60
N ASP A 575 74.14 -57.38 66.43
CA ASP A 575 74.53 -58.38 67.44
C ASP A 575 76.05 -58.36 67.69
N ILE A 576 76.86 -58.18 66.63
CA ILE A 576 78.31 -58.01 66.74
C ILE A 576 78.64 -56.70 67.46
N GLN A 577 77.95 -55.60 67.14
CA GLN A 577 78.18 -54.32 67.80
C GLN A 577 77.80 -54.39 69.29
N GLU A 578 76.67 -55.01 69.65
CA GLU A 578 76.30 -55.26 71.05
C GLU A 578 77.32 -56.13 71.77
N LYS A 579 77.85 -57.18 71.12
CA LYS A 579 78.92 -58.02 71.66
C LYS A 579 80.24 -57.25 71.84
N ILE A 580 80.60 -56.39 70.89
CA ILE A 580 81.78 -55.51 70.98
C ILE A 580 81.60 -54.52 72.12
N ASP A 581 80.43 -53.88 72.23
CA ASP A 581 80.12 -52.90 73.27
C ASP A 581 80.14 -53.57 74.66
N PHE A 582 79.57 -54.78 74.78
CA PHE A 582 79.62 -55.62 75.99
C PHE A 582 81.06 -56.02 76.37
N HIS A 583 81.91 -56.36 75.41
CA HIS A 583 83.32 -56.68 75.69
C HIS A 583 84.19 -55.45 75.92
N SER A 584 83.83 -54.27 75.39
CA SER A 584 84.53 -53.01 75.61
C SER A 584 84.25 -52.37 76.98
N THR A 585 83.20 -52.82 77.67
CA THR A 585 82.81 -52.42 79.03
C THR A 585 83.20 -53.42 80.13
N CYS A 586 83.81 -54.55 79.75
CA CYS A 586 84.54 -55.45 80.65
C CYS A 586 86.05 -55.36 80.36
N GLY A 587 86.64 -54.24 80.78
CA GLY A 587 88.08 -53.99 80.85
C GLY A 587 88.39 -53.11 82.05
#